data_AF-A0A0Q3BFR8-F1
#
_entry.id   AF-A0A0Q3BFR8-F1
#
_cell.length_a   1.000
_cell.length_b   1.000
_cell.length_c   1.000
_cell.angle_alpha   90.00
_cell.angle_beta   90.00
_cell.angle_gamma   90.00
#
_symmetry.space_group_name_H-M   'P 1'
#
loop_
_entity.id
_entity.type
_entity.pdbx_description
1 polymer ?
#
loop_
_entity_poly.entity_id
_entity_poly.type
_entity_poly.pdbx_seq_one_letter_code
_entity_poly.pdbx_strand_id
1 'polypeptide(L)'
;MTRRKTQKFDSLTAPDLTATDTMVHYAVAPFDRAARDMDRKWGVGRLPELVTTASAQKFGSAMAKLDAAIASNDPTETGVRAAVCIRGLAALDAEAEAAGAPKASPDVWEIEIDGMKVGIHRDLPDWPAIQEARPDLTLFNLRQVATALKAYSLTADVLAATQDFFPDAKVVRIKPTKPPCDFAGGGDDFDF
;
A
#
# COMPACT_ATOMS: atom_id res chain seq x y z
N MET A 1 -35.94 15.93 4.09
CA MET A 1 -35.63 14.72 3.30
C MET A 1 -34.14 14.48 3.36
N THR A 2 -33.69 13.64 4.28
CA THR A 2 -32.26 13.35 4.47
C THR A 2 -31.84 12.34 3.41
N ARG A 3 -30.85 12.72 2.58
CA ARG A 3 -30.33 11.89 1.49
C ARG A 3 -29.55 10.72 2.13
N ARG A 4 -30.16 9.52 2.16
CA ARG A 4 -29.56 8.29 2.68
C ARG A 4 -28.20 8.07 2.00
N LYS A 5 -27.10 8.04 2.75
CA LYS A 5 -25.77 7.67 2.24
C LYS A 5 -25.89 6.24 1.69
N THR A 6 -25.79 6.08 0.37
CA THR A 6 -25.68 4.77 -0.25
C THR A 6 -24.37 4.15 0.23
N GLN A 7 -24.45 3.03 0.94
CA GLN A 7 -23.29 2.23 1.27
C GLN A 7 -22.60 1.85 -0.04
N LYS A 8 -21.34 2.28 -0.23
CA LYS A 8 -20.56 1.83 -1.39
C LYS A 8 -20.27 0.36 -1.20
N PHE A 9 -20.99 -0.49 -1.93
CA PHE A 9 -20.62 -1.89 -2.06
C PHE A 9 -19.31 -1.98 -2.85
N ASP A 10 -18.48 -2.97 -2.53
CA ASP A 10 -17.34 -3.33 -3.38
C ASP A 10 -17.87 -3.67 -4.78
N SER A 11 -17.20 -3.23 -5.85
CA SER A 11 -17.69 -3.41 -7.21
C SER A 11 -17.92 -4.89 -7.53
N LEU A 12 -17.23 -5.81 -6.87
CA LEU A 12 -17.40 -7.26 -7.06
C LEU A 12 -18.60 -7.88 -6.31
N THR A 13 -19.17 -7.17 -5.34
CA THR A 13 -20.26 -7.68 -4.47
C THR A 13 -21.50 -6.80 -4.51
N ALA A 14 -21.50 -5.82 -5.40
CA ALA A 14 -22.60 -4.87 -5.54
C ALA A 14 -23.87 -5.62 -6.01
N PRO A 15 -25.02 -5.40 -5.35
CA PRO A 15 -26.26 -6.09 -5.66
C PRO A 15 -26.80 -5.79 -7.08
N ASP A 16 -26.27 -4.75 -7.74
CA ASP A 16 -26.59 -4.28 -9.08
C ASP A 16 -25.56 -4.68 -10.14
N LEU A 17 -24.60 -5.57 -9.82
CA LEU A 17 -23.56 -5.98 -10.76
C LEU A 17 -24.15 -6.74 -11.95
N THR A 18 -23.84 -6.30 -13.17
CA THR A 18 -24.25 -7.01 -14.38
C THR A 18 -23.31 -8.17 -14.69
N ALA A 19 -23.77 -9.12 -15.52
CA ALA A 19 -22.93 -10.20 -16.02
C ALA A 19 -21.71 -9.65 -16.78
N THR A 20 -21.88 -8.56 -17.54
CA THR A 20 -20.81 -7.91 -18.29
C THR A 20 -19.76 -7.31 -17.36
N ASP A 21 -20.17 -6.62 -16.29
CA ASP A 21 -19.23 -6.06 -15.30
C ASP A 21 -18.38 -7.17 -14.68
N THR A 22 -19.03 -8.29 -14.33
CA THR A 22 -18.35 -9.48 -13.82
C THR A 22 -17.30 -9.97 -14.83
N MET A 23 -17.67 -10.10 -16.11
CA MET A 23 -16.74 -10.54 -17.16
C MET A 23 -15.56 -9.59 -17.35
N VAL A 24 -15.77 -8.27 -17.29
CA VAL A 24 -14.69 -7.26 -17.33
C VAL A 24 -13.73 -7.47 -16.15
N HIS A 25 -14.24 -7.66 -14.94
CA HIS A 25 -13.41 -7.91 -13.77
C HIS A 25 -12.54 -9.16 -13.93
N TYR A 26 -13.12 -10.27 -14.41
CA TYR A 26 -12.36 -11.49 -14.66
C TYR A 26 -11.37 -11.36 -15.83
N ALA A 27 -11.66 -10.50 -16.81
CA ALA A 27 -10.74 -10.23 -17.93
C ALA A 27 -9.47 -9.47 -17.48
N VAL A 28 -9.55 -8.65 -16.42
CA VAL A 28 -8.40 -7.92 -15.85
C VAL A 28 -7.58 -8.78 -14.88
N ALA A 29 -8.19 -9.78 -14.24
CA ALA A 29 -7.56 -10.57 -13.18
C ALA A 29 -6.14 -11.14 -13.51
N PRO A 30 -5.84 -11.60 -14.75
CA PRO A 30 -4.49 -12.02 -15.09
C PRO A 30 -3.45 -10.88 -15.06
N PHE A 31 -3.86 -9.67 -15.46
CA PHE A 31 -3.02 -8.48 -15.38
C PHE A 31 -2.79 -8.10 -13.91
N ASP A 32 -3.82 -8.12 -13.07
CA ASP A 32 -3.66 -7.83 -11.64
C ASP A 32 -2.67 -8.78 -10.96
N ARG A 33 -2.69 -10.07 -11.32
CA ARG A 33 -1.69 -11.04 -10.83
C ARG A 33 -0.28 -10.63 -11.26
N ALA A 34 -0.09 -10.33 -12.54
CA ALA A 34 1.21 -9.92 -13.07
C ALA A 34 1.72 -8.61 -12.42
N ALA A 35 0.84 -7.64 -12.19
CA ALA A 35 1.17 -6.40 -11.50
C ALA A 35 1.63 -6.67 -10.05
N ARG A 36 0.91 -7.52 -9.31
CA ARG A 36 1.31 -7.94 -7.95
C ARG A 36 2.67 -8.63 -7.92
N ASP A 37 2.99 -9.45 -8.92
CA ASP A 37 4.29 -10.10 -9.00
C ASP A 37 5.42 -9.09 -9.25
N MET A 38 5.17 -8.06 -10.07
CA MET A 38 6.12 -6.96 -10.29
C MET A 38 6.26 -6.08 -9.05
N ASP A 39 5.16 -5.79 -8.35
CA ASP A 39 5.17 -5.03 -7.10
C ASP A 39 5.94 -5.77 -6.01
N ARG A 40 5.81 -7.10 -5.90
CA ARG A 40 6.61 -7.91 -4.97
C ARG A 40 8.12 -7.82 -5.29
N LYS A 41 8.47 -7.82 -6.57
CA LYS A 41 9.87 -7.85 -7.02
C LYS A 41 10.55 -6.48 -6.90
N TRP A 42 9.85 -5.41 -7.28
CA TRP A 42 10.43 -4.08 -7.47
C TRP A 42 9.98 -3.05 -6.44
N GLY A 43 8.94 -3.37 -5.67
CA GLY A 43 8.23 -2.46 -4.78
C GLY A 43 6.95 -1.96 -5.46
N VAL A 44 5.86 -1.85 -4.68
CA VAL A 44 4.55 -1.39 -5.17
C VAL A 44 4.67 -0.06 -5.94
N GLY A 45 4.30 -0.10 -7.22
CA GLY A 45 4.25 1.08 -8.10
C GLY A 45 5.61 1.63 -8.54
N ARG A 46 6.72 0.97 -8.17
CA ARG A 46 8.08 1.49 -8.40
C ARG A 46 8.65 1.15 -9.79
N LEU A 47 8.20 0.06 -10.41
CA LEU A 47 8.76 -0.43 -11.67
C LEU A 47 8.83 0.64 -12.80
N PRO A 48 7.80 1.47 -13.04
CA PRO A 48 7.88 2.54 -14.05
C PRO A 48 8.92 3.63 -13.76
N GLU A 49 9.38 3.77 -12.52
CA GLU A 49 10.42 4.74 -12.11
C GLU A 49 11.84 4.22 -12.36
N LEU A 50 12.00 2.90 -12.55
CA LEU A 50 13.30 2.22 -12.71
C LEU A 50 13.73 2.08 -14.17
N VAL A 51 12.87 2.43 -15.11
CA VAL A 51 13.09 2.29 -16.55
C VAL A 51 13.27 3.66 -17.21
N THR A 52 13.62 3.66 -18.50
CA THR A 52 13.65 4.89 -19.30
C THR A 52 12.27 5.53 -19.41
N THR A 53 12.26 6.86 -19.56
CA THR A 53 11.03 7.64 -19.76
C THR A 53 10.23 7.16 -20.97
N ALA A 54 10.90 6.74 -22.04
CA ALA A 54 10.25 6.21 -23.24
C ALA A 54 9.48 4.90 -22.96
N SER A 55 10.07 3.98 -22.19
CA SER A 55 9.41 2.73 -21.81
C SER A 55 8.27 2.95 -20.84
N ALA A 56 8.47 3.83 -19.84
CA ALA A 56 7.41 4.24 -18.93
C ALA A 56 6.21 4.88 -19.67
N GLN A 57 6.45 5.76 -20.64
CA GLN A 57 5.40 6.37 -21.46
C GLN A 57 4.64 5.36 -22.31
N LYS A 58 5.34 4.40 -22.92
CA LYS A 58 4.70 3.32 -23.69
C LYS A 58 3.78 2.48 -22.81
N PHE A 59 4.23 2.15 -21.61
CA PHE A 59 3.41 1.42 -20.63
C PHE A 59 2.22 2.25 -20.16
N GLY A 60 2.41 3.54 -19.84
CA GLY A 60 1.33 4.45 -19.50
C GLY A 60 0.26 4.57 -20.59
N SER A 61 0.66 4.57 -21.88
CA SER A 61 -0.30 4.53 -22.99
C SER A 61 -1.06 3.21 -23.08
N ALA A 62 -0.44 2.08 -22.72
CA ALA A 62 -1.13 0.80 -22.67
C ALA A 62 -2.16 0.76 -21.54
N MET A 63 -1.80 1.25 -20.35
CA MET A 63 -2.69 1.39 -19.20
C MET A 63 -3.90 2.27 -19.52
N ALA A 64 -3.70 3.44 -20.13
CA ALA A 64 -4.80 4.32 -20.51
C ALA A 64 -5.81 3.65 -21.47
N LYS A 65 -5.35 2.75 -22.34
CA LYS A 65 -6.24 1.98 -23.23
C LYS A 65 -6.96 0.85 -22.50
N LEU A 66 -6.32 0.22 -21.52
CA LEU A 66 -6.97 -0.75 -20.65
C LEU A 66 -8.08 -0.08 -19.83
N ASP A 67 -7.78 1.07 -19.21
CA ASP A 67 -8.74 1.84 -18.43
C ASP A 67 -9.94 2.27 -19.28
N ALA A 68 -9.69 2.70 -20.53
CA ALA A 68 -10.76 3.04 -21.46
C ALA A 68 -11.65 1.83 -21.80
N ALA A 69 -11.07 0.64 -21.99
CA ALA A 69 -11.81 -0.59 -22.28
C ALA A 69 -12.67 -1.04 -21.08
N ILE A 70 -12.13 -0.94 -19.87
CA ILE A 70 -12.86 -1.18 -18.62
C ILE A 70 -14.01 -0.18 -18.49
N ALA A 71 -13.76 1.11 -18.71
CA ALA A 71 -14.78 2.15 -18.62
C ALA A 71 -15.91 1.98 -19.66
N SER A 72 -15.62 1.43 -20.84
CA SER A 72 -16.63 1.10 -21.85
C SER A 72 -17.39 -0.20 -21.58
N ASN A 73 -17.07 -0.93 -20.50
CA ASN A 73 -17.65 -2.22 -20.14
C ASN A 73 -17.60 -3.25 -21.28
N ASP A 74 -16.44 -3.37 -21.94
CA ASP A 74 -16.21 -4.33 -23.04
C ASP A 74 -15.24 -5.44 -22.58
N PRO A 75 -15.75 -6.61 -22.16
CA PRO A 75 -14.91 -7.71 -21.67
C PRO A 75 -13.88 -8.21 -22.69
N THR A 76 -14.21 -8.16 -23.98
CA THR A 76 -13.33 -8.69 -25.03
C THR A 76 -12.14 -7.76 -25.24
N GLU A 77 -12.42 -6.47 -25.40
CA GLU A 77 -11.38 -5.46 -25.55
C GLU A 77 -10.55 -5.34 -24.26
N THR A 78 -11.18 -5.40 -23.08
CA THR A 78 -10.46 -5.43 -21.79
C THR A 78 -9.48 -6.58 -21.74
N GLY A 79 -9.87 -7.80 -22.14
CA GLY A 79 -8.96 -8.95 -22.19
C GLY A 79 -7.77 -8.75 -23.13
N VAL A 80 -8.01 -8.18 -24.31
CA VAL A 80 -6.95 -7.84 -25.29
C VAL A 80 -5.98 -6.81 -24.71
N ARG A 81 -6.50 -5.75 -24.08
CA ARG A 81 -5.68 -4.69 -23.48
C ARG A 81 -4.93 -5.16 -22.25
N ALA A 82 -5.53 -6.01 -21.41
CA ALA A 82 -4.85 -6.65 -20.29
C ALA A 82 -3.64 -7.47 -20.77
N ALA A 83 -3.77 -8.24 -21.84
CA ALA A 83 -2.66 -8.99 -22.44
C ALA A 83 -1.55 -8.08 -23.02
N VAL A 84 -1.88 -6.87 -23.49
CA VAL A 84 -0.89 -5.85 -23.87
C VAL A 84 -0.16 -5.34 -22.64
N CYS A 85 -0.87 -5.00 -21.55
CA CYS A 85 -0.26 -4.51 -20.32
C CYS A 85 0.65 -5.56 -19.66
N ILE A 86 0.28 -6.85 -19.69
CA ILE A 86 1.14 -7.95 -19.19
C ILE A 86 2.48 -7.98 -19.96
N ARG A 87 2.45 -7.87 -21.30
CA ARG A 87 3.67 -7.78 -22.10
C ARG A 87 4.46 -6.50 -21.81
N GLY A 88 3.76 -5.40 -21.56
CA GLY A 88 4.35 -4.15 -21.10
C GLY A 88 5.13 -4.34 -19.79
N LEU A 89 4.52 -4.95 -18.77
CA LEU A 89 5.18 -5.26 -17.49
C LEU A 89 6.44 -6.12 -17.69
N ALA A 90 6.37 -7.17 -18.51
CA ALA A 90 7.52 -8.01 -18.79
C ALA A 90 8.67 -7.25 -19.49
N ALA A 91 8.34 -6.30 -20.38
CA ALA A 91 9.34 -5.45 -21.01
C ALA A 91 9.99 -4.48 -20.02
N LEU A 92 9.20 -3.88 -19.13
CA LEU A 92 9.72 -3.01 -18.07
C LEU A 92 10.61 -3.80 -17.09
N ASP A 93 10.20 -5.01 -16.72
CA ASP A 93 10.99 -5.92 -15.87
C ASP A 93 12.35 -6.21 -16.49
N ALA A 94 12.38 -6.62 -17.76
CA ALA A 94 13.62 -6.91 -18.47
C ALA A 94 14.54 -5.69 -18.58
N GLU A 95 13.99 -4.50 -18.80
CA GLU A 95 14.76 -3.27 -18.85
C GLU A 95 15.35 -2.90 -17.48
N ALA A 96 14.55 -3.00 -16.41
CA ALA A 96 15.01 -2.76 -15.05
C ALA A 96 16.08 -3.77 -14.61
N GLU A 97 15.95 -5.05 -15.01
CA GLU A 97 17.00 -6.07 -14.81
C GLU A 97 18.29 -5.71 -15.55
N ALA A 98 18.18 -5.34 -16.83
CA ALA A 98 19.34 -4.97 -17.65
C ALA A 98 20.05 -3.72 -17.11
N ALA A 99 19.32 -2.79 -16.51
CA ALA A 99 19.86 -1.61 -15.85
C ALA A 99 20.48 -1.90 -14.47
N GLY A 100 20.34 -3.12 -13.93
CA GLY A 100 20.81 -3.47 -12.60
C GLY A 100 20.08 -2.72 -11.49
N ALA A 101 18.80 -2.35 -11.71
CA ALA A 101 18.03 -1.58 -10.74
C ALA A 101 17.87 -2.36 -9.42
N PRO A 102 17.94 -1.68 -8.26
CA PRO A 102 17.81 -2.36 -6.97
C PRO A 102 16.37 -2.86 -6.77
N LYS A 103 16.23 -4.12 -6.35
CA LYS A 103 14.95 -4.75 -5.99
C LYS A 103 14.30 -4.06 -4.78
N ALA A 104 13.05 -4.40 -4.49
CA ALA A 104 12.42 -4.06 -3.21
C ALA A 104 13.34 -4.49 -2.05
N SER A 105 13.65 -3.58 -1.12
CA SER A 105 14.51 -3.93 0.01
C SER A 105 13.66 -4.51 1.13
N PRO A 106 13.98 -5.70 1.67
CA PRO A 106 13.35 -6.21 2.87
C PRO A 106 13.88 -5.56 4.16
N ASP A 107 14.74 -4.52 4.06
CA ASP A 107 15.34 -3.87 5.21
C ASP A 107 14.25 -3.28 6.14
N VAL A 108 14.02 -4.00 7.23
CA VAL A 108 13.10 -3.64 8.29
C VAL A 108 13.88 -3.51 9.59
N TRP A 109 13.67 -2.41 10.30
CA TRP A 109 14.19 -2.24 11.65
C TRP A 109 13.24 -2.91 12.62
N GLU A 110 13.72 -3.94 13.30
CA GLU A 110 12.90 -4.73 14.21
C GLU A 110 13.19 -4.38 15.65
N ILE A 111 12.12 -4.27 16.44
CA ILE A 111 12.21 -4.13 17.88
C ILE A 111 11.07 -4.90 18.54
N GLU A 112 11.37 -5.53 19.67
CA GLU A 112 10.35 -6.11 20.54
C GLU A 112 10.17 -5.20 21.75
N ILE A 113 8.93 -4.78 22.00
CA ILE A 113 8.55 -3.95 23.16
C ILE A 113 7.28 -4.56 23.76
N ASP A 114 7.32 -4.90 25.06
CA ASP A 114 6.18 -5.42 25.81
C ASP A 114 5.49 -6.64 25.14
N GLY A 115 6.28 -7.52 24.51
CA GLY A 115 5.80 -8.72 23.80
C GLY A 115 5.21 -8.46 22.41
N MET A 116 5.21 -7.21 21.94
CA MET A 116 4.87 -6.84 20.56
C MET A 116 6.14 -6.71 19.73
N LYS A 117 6.24 -7.49 18.66
CA LYS A 117 7.30 -7.34 17.65
C LYS A 117 6.87 -6.35 16.59
N VAL A 118 7.65 -5.29 16.44
CA VAL A 118 7.38 -4.17 15.55
C VAL A 118 8.46 -4.13 14.48
N GLY A 119 8.06 -4.03 13.22
CA GLY A 119 8.96 -3.79 12.10
C GLY A 119 8.75 -2.38 11.55
N ILE A 120 9.80 -1.56 11.51
CA ILE A 120 9.78 -0.22 10.92
C ILE A 120 10.52 -0.26 9.59
N HIS A 121 9.83 0.09 8.51
CA HIS A 121 10.43 0.15 7.17
C HIS A 121 10.39 1.58 6.62
N ARG A 122 11.33 1.89 5.71
CA ARG A 122 11.52 3.25 5.18
C ARG A 122 10.39 3.66 4.24
N ASP A 123 10.07 2.81 3.27
CA ASP A 123 9.18 3.15 2.17
C ASP A 123 7.98 2.19 2.04
N LEU A 124 6.82 2.76 1.75
CA LEU A 124 5.56 2.05 1.52
C LEU A 124 5.63 0.92 0.47
N PRO A 125 6.40 1.01 -0.62
CA PRO A 125 6.36 -0.02 -1.66
C PRO A 125 6.81 -1.43 -1.24
N ASP A 126 7.64 -1.55 -0.20
CA ASP A 126 8.32 -2.82 0.14
C ASP A 126 7.60 -3.66 1.19
N TRP A 127 6.51 -3.15 1.80
CA TRP A 127 5.81 -3.83 2.90
C TRP A 127 5.33 -5.26 2.58
N PRO A 128 4.88 -5.61 1.35
CA PRO A 128 4.40 -6.97 1.08
C PRO A 128 5.53 -8.00 1.19
N ALA A 129 6.72 -7.67 0.68
CA ALA A 129 7.89 -8.55 0.74
C ALA A 129 8.35 -8.75 2.20
N ILE A 130 8.29 -7.68 3.01
CA ILE A 130 8.64 -7.73 4.43
C ILE A 130 7.64 -8.60 5.21
N GLN A 131 6.33 -8.43 4.98
CA GLN A 131 5.30 -9.21 5.67
C GLN A 131 5.36 -10.69 5.32
N GLU A 132 5.69 -11.03 4.06
CA GLU A 132 5.88 -12.41 3.62
C GLU A 132 7.09 -13.06 4.32
N ALA A 133 8.21 -12.34 4.41
CA ALA A 133 9.41 -12.81 5.09
C ALA A 133 9.22 -12.90 6.62
N ARG A 134 8.45 -11.98 7.20
CA ARG A 134 8.29 -11.78 8.65
C ARG A 134 6.82 -11.58 9.04
N PRO A 135 5.99 -12.63 8.97
CA PRO A 135 4.56 -12.53 9.26
C PRO A 135 4.25 -12.26 10.74
N ASP A 136 5.24 -12.42 11.62
CA ASP A 136 5.14 -12.16 13.05
C ASP A 136 5.29 -10.67 13.44
N LEU A 137 5.68 -9.81 12.49
CA LEU A 137 5.86 -8.38 12.75
C LEU A 137 4.57 -7.59 12.53
N THR A 138 4.33 -6.64 13.42
CA THR A 138 3.43 -5.52 13.14
C THR A 138 4.22 -4.45 12.40
N LEU A 139 3.92 -4.24 11.11
CA LEU A 139 4.68 -3.32 10.25
C LEU A 139 4.17 -1.87 10.34
N PHE A 140 5.11 -0.95 10.48
CA PHE A 140 4.88 0.49 10.35
C PHE A 140 5.89 1.08 9.37
N ASN A 141 5.44 2.01 8.52
CA ASN A 141 6.35 2.84 7.74
C ASN A 141 6.77 4.09 8.54
N LEU A 142 7.87 4.73 8.13
CA LEU A 142 8.35 5.95 8.78
C LEU A 142 7.32 7.09 8.81
N ARG A 143 6.39 7.17 7.85
CA ARG A 143 5.30 8.15 7.87
C ARG A 143 4.31 7.86 8.99
N GLN A 144 3.93 6.60 9.20
CA GLN A 144 3.08 6.19 10.32
C GLN A 144 3.77 6.44 11.65
N VAL A 145 5.07 6.15 11.75
CA VAL A 145 5.88 6.49 12.93
C VAL A 145 5.89 8.00 13.16
N ALA A 146 6.15 8.82 12.13
CA ALA A 146 6.12 10.27 12.24
C ALA A 146 4.73 10.81 12.58
N THR A 147 3.65 10.24 12.03
CA THR A 147 2.27 10.60 12.36
C THR A 147 1.93 10.21 13.80
N ALA A 148 2.38 9.03 14.26
CA ALA A 148 2.24 8.62 15.65
C ALA A 148 3.01 9.58 16.55
N LEU A 149 4.28 9.88 16.26
CA LEU A 149 5.08 10.87 17.00
C LEU A 149 4.40 12.24 17.01
N LYS A 150 3.78 12.68 15.91
CA LYS A 150 2.99 13.92 15.83
C LYS A 150 1.74 13.87 16.71
N ALA A 151 0.98 12.77 16.67
CA ALA A 151 -0.22 12.59 17.49
C ALA A 151 0.13 12.47 18.98
N TYR A 152 1.27 11.86 19.30
CA TYR A 152 1.89 11.78 20.62
C TYR A 152 2.78 12.98 20.94
N SER A 153 2.84 14.02 20.10
CA SER A 153 3.53 15.29 20.38
C SER A 153 2.81 16.12 21.45
N LEU A 154 2.19 15.43 22.41
CA LEU A 154 1.87 15.93 23.74
C LEU A 154 3.10 16.26 24.58
N THR A 155 4.33 16.11 24.07
CA THR A 155 5.53 16.62 24.76
C THR A 155 6.72 16.91 23.82
N ALA A 156 6.61 17.86 22.89
CA ALA A 156 7.81 18.41 22.26
C ALA A 156 8.79 18.97 23.31
N ASP A 157 8.25 19.53 24.41
CA ASP A 157 9.05 20.06 25.52
C ASP A 157 9.70 18.97 26.39
N VAL A 158 9.08 17.80 26.61
CA VAL A 158 9.66 16.78 27.51
C VAL A 158 10.75 15.96 26.82
N LEU A 159 10.61 15.64 25.53
CA LEU A 159 11.66 14.87 24.83
C LEU A 159 12.90 15.72 24.60
N ALA A 160 12.71 16.98 24.15
CA ALA A 160 13.80 17.93 23.97
C ALA A 160 14.51 18.24 25.29
N ALA A 161 13.75 18.56 26.36
CA ALA A 161 14.36 18.80 27.68
C ALA A 161 15.08 17.57 28.23
N THR A 162 14.53 16.35 28.04
CA THR A 162 15.20 15.14 28.54
C THR A 162 16.52 14.87 27.81
N GLN A 163 16.59 15.08 26.49
CA GLN A 163 17.83 14.92 25.73
C GLN A 163 18.86 16.02 26.01
N ASP A 164 18.42 17.26 26.22
CA ASP A 164 19.30 18.39 26.56
C ASP A 164 19.94 18.22 27.95
N PHE A 165 19.21 17.69 28.92
CA PHE A 165 19.74 17.47 30.28
C PHE A 165 20.37 16.08 30.47
N PHE A 166 19.98 15.08 29.67
CA PHE A 166 20.41 13.69 29.83
C PHE A 166 20.57 12.99 28.46
N PRO A 167 21.70 13.17 27.76
CA PRO A 167 21.92 12.64 26.41
C PRO A 167 21.85 11.10 26.30
N ASP A 168 22.11 10.37 27.39
CA ASP A 168 22.01 8.90 27.43
C ASP A 168 20.66 8.38 27.98
N ALA A 169 19.69 9.26 28.24
CA ALA A 169 18.42 8.87 28.84
C ALA A 169 17.59 7.99 27.89
N LYS A 170 17.14 6.85 28.41
CA LYS A 170 16.23 5.93 27.72
C LYS A 170 14.82 6.09 28.30
N VAL A 171 13.83 6.28 27.44
CA VAL A 171 12.43 6.23 27.86
C VAL A 171 12.08 4.78 28.18
N VAL A 172 11.93 4.47 29.46
CA VAL A 172 11.62 3.10 29.95
C VAL A 172 10.13 2.86 30.14
N ARG A 173 9.30 3.91 30.15
CA ARG A 173 7.86 3.81 30.38
C ARG A 173 7.12 5.03 29.88
N ILE A 174 6.07 4.84 29.10
CA ILE A 174 5.11 5.87 28.71
C ILE A 174 3.77 5.50 29.34
N LYS A 175 3.14 6.41 30.08
CA LYS A 175 1.77 6.21 30.57
C LYS A 175 0.79 6.76 29.52
N PRO A 176 -0.15 5.96 29.02
CA PRO A 176 -1.18 6.45 28.13
C PRO A 176 -2.04 7.49 28.85
N THR A 177 -2.23 8.66 28.24
CA THR A 177 -3.12 9.72 28.73
C THR A 177 -4.58 9.50 28.35
N LYS A 178 -4.86 8.61 27.38
CA LYS A 178 -6.20 8.12 27.05
C LYS A 178 -6.29 6.62 27.27
N PRO A 179 -7.45 6.11 27.72
CA PRO A 179 -7.68 4.66 27.78
C PRO A 179 -7.48 4.03 26.39
N PRO A 180 -7.08 2.74 26.32
CA PRO A 180 -6.96 2.03 25.06
C PRO A 180 -8.28 2.09 24.28
N CYS A 181 -8.18 2.19 22.95
CA CYS A 181 -9.36 2.17 22.09
C CYS A 181 -10.06 0.82 22.29
N ASP A 182 -11.28 0.84 22.81
CA ASP A 182 -12.09 -0.36 23.00
C ASP A 182 -12.75 -0.74 21.66
N PHE A 183 -12.09 -1.64 20.93
CA PHE A 183 -12.63 -2.16 19.66
C PHE A 183 -13.85 -3.07 19.85
N ALA A 184 -14.16 -3.51 21.07
CA ALA A 184 -15.32 -4.36 21.39
C ALA A 184 -16.52 -3.54 21.91
N GLY A 185 -16.28 -2.37 22.50
CA GLY A 185 -17.27 -1.49 23.11
C GLY A 185 -18.12 -0.64 22.16
N GLY A 186 -17.87 -0.74 20.85
CA GLY A 186 -18.50 0.15 19.85
C GLY A 186 -17.82 1.53 19.88
N GLY A 187 -17.08 1.85 18.82
CA GLY A 187 -16.54 3.20 18.65
C GLY A 187 -17.67 4.23 18.63
N ASP A 188 -17.37 5.44 19.10
CA ASP A 188 -18.32 6.56 19.15
C ASP A 188 -19.16 6.63 17.86
N ASP A 189 -20.47 6.73 18.02
CA ASP A 189 -21.39 6.90 16.91
C ASP A 189 -20.94 8.10 16.06
N PHE A 190 -20.55 7.83 14.82
CA PHE A 190 -20.30 8.89 13.86
C PHE A 190 -21.66 9.48 13.47
N ASP A 191 -21.95 10.69 13.95
CA ASP A 191 -23.11 11.47 13.48
C ASP A 191 -23.00 11.67 11.96
N PHE A 192 -23.92 11.04 11.23
CA PHE A 192 -24.01 11.03 9.78
C PHE A 192 -24.80 12.20 9.20
#